data_AF-A0A4S3LME2-F1
#
_entry.id   AF-A0A4S3LME2-F1
#
_cell.length_a   1.000
_cell.length_b   1.000
_cell.length_c   1.000
_cell.angle_alpha   90.00
_cell.angle_beta   90.00
_cell.angle_gamma   90.00
#
_symmetry.space_group_name_H-M   'P 1'
#
loop_
_entity.id
_entity.type
_entity.pdbx_description
1 polymer ?
#
loop_
_entity_poly.entity_id
_entity_poly.type
_entity_poly.pdbx_seq_one_letter_code
_entity_poly.pdbx_strand_id
1 'polypeptide(L)'
;MSTINITGNIQKAALAQLRSKEIVTGILAAIYTGSTKENATAAATDFVSHLTRHNEDAVKTACGDNFDAIAAAFSDQAQTIAEKLADAVIDADRAETESQVQTYVDNLQYKHSIDDGLNVDSPTLTA
;
A
#
# COMPACT_ATOMS: atom_id res chain seq x y z
N MET A 1 -30.25 2.19 38.29
CA MET A 1 -29.85 1.23 37.24
C MET A 1 -29.63 2.02 35.96
N SER A 2 -28.38 2.24 35.55
CA SER A 2 -28.13 2.83 34.23
C SER A 2 -28.42 1.79 33.17
N THR A 3 -29.37 2.08 32.30
CA THR A 3 -29.64 1.29 31.10
C THR A 3 -28.38 1.32 30.23
N ILE A 4 -27.80 0.15 29.98
CA ILE A 4 -26.64 0.02 29.08
C ILE A 4 -27.09 0.49 27.70
N ASN A 5 -26.43 1.50 27.14
CA ASN A 5 -26.66 1.93 25.76
C ASN A 5 -26.03 0.91 24.79
N ILE A 6 -26.72 -0.22 24.62
CA ILE A 6 -26.26 -1.36 23.82
C ILE A 6 -26.02 -0.93 22.36
N THR A 7 -26.92 -0.13 21.78
CA THR A 7 -26.82 0.33 20.38
C THR A 7 -25.58 1.19 20.15
N GLY A 8 -25.32 2.19 21.00
CA GLY A 8 -24.13 3.03 20.89
C GLY A 8 -22.83 2.24 21.10
N ASN A 9 -22.85 1.25 21.98
CA ASN A 9 -21.70 0.36 22.21
C ASN A 9 -21.44 -0.55 21.00
N ILE A 10 -22.49 -1.09 20.37
CA ILE A 10 -22.38 -1.89 19.14
C ILE A 10 -21.81 -1.06 17.99
N GLN A 11 -22.31 0.17 17.78
CA GLN A 11 -21.81 1.05 16.71
C GLN A 11 -20.31 1.32 16.86
N LYS A 12 -19.86 1.68 18.08
CA LYS A 12 -18.44 1.92 18.37
C LYS A 12 -17.59 0.67 18.16
N ALA A 13 -18.05 -0.48 18.65
CA ALA A 13 -17.34 -1.75 18.50
C ALA A 13 -17.26 -2.18 17.02
N ALA A 14 -18.33 -1.99 16.24
CA ALA A 14 -18.36 -2.33 14.82
C ALA A 14 -17.38 -1.49 14.00
N LEU A 15 -17.38 -0.16 14.19
CA LEU A 15 -16.43 0.72 13.48
C LEU A 15 -14.98 0.42 13.88
N ALA A 16 -14.72 0.13 15.16
CA ALA A 16 -13.38 -0.27 15.60
C ALA A 16 -12.93 -1.59 14.94
N GLN A 17 -13.82 -2.58 14.86
CA GLN A 17 -13.51 -3.86 14.22
C GLN A 17 -13.29 -3.71 12.71
N LEU A 18 -14.11 -2.90 12.02
CA LEU A 18 -13.98 -2.66 10.58
C LEU A 18 -12.66 -1.96 10.22
N ARG A 19 -12.10 -1.16 11.13
CA ARG A 19 -10.80 -0.48 10.97
C ARG A 19 -9.62 -1.30 11.47
N SER A 20 -9.86 -2.53 11.93
CA SER A 20 -8.80 -3.39 12.44
C SER A 20 -7.87 -3.87 11.33
N LYS A 21 -6.61 -4.11 11.69
CA LYS A 21 -5.60 -4.64 10.77
C LYS A 21 -6.03 -5.95 10.09
N GLU A 22 -6.76 -6.80 10.81
CA GLU A 22 -7.25 -8.08 10.27
C GLU A 22 -8.22 -7.87 9.09
N ILE A 23 -9.19 -6.97 9.24
CA ILE A 23 -10.15 -6.66 8.18
C ILE A 23 -9.45 -5.97 7.00
N VAL A 24 -8.56 -5.01 7.27
CA VAL A 24 -7.77 -4.32 6.24
C VAL A 24 -6.93 -5.32 5.45
N THR A 25 -6.25 -6.24 6.14
CA THR A 25 -5.46 -7.31 5.51
C THR A 25 -6.34 -8.24 4.65
N GLY A 26 -7.52 -8.60 5.15
CA GLY A 26 -8.46 -9.45 4.42
C GLY A 26 -8.98 -8.80 3.14
N ILE A 27 -9.32 -7.51 3.19
CA ILE A 27 -9.74 -6.74 2.01
C ILE A 27 -8.56 -6.60 1.03
N LEU A 28 -7.38 -6.24 1.52
CA LEU A 28 -6.17 -6.12 0.70
C LEU A 28 -5.88 -7.43 -0.06
N ALA A 29 -5.97 -8.58 0.60
CA ALA A 29 -5.76 -9.87 -0.03
C ALA A 29 -6.79 -10.18 -1.15
N ALA A 30 -8.01 -9.64 -1.05
CA ALA A 30 -9.05 -9.82 -2.05
C ALA A 30 -8.91 -8.87 -3.26
N ILE A 31 -8.33 -7.68 -3.06
CA ILE A 31 -8.26 -6.65 -4.11
C ILE A 31 -6.87 -6.48 -4.74
N TYR A 32 -5.81 -6.92 -4.07
CA TYR A 32 -4.45 -6.69 -4.55
C TYR A 32 -4.14 -7.60 -5.74
N THR A 33 -4.15 -7.01 -6.93
CA THR A 33 -3.80 -7.68 -8.21
C THR A 33 -2.45 -7.21 -8.75
N GLY A 34 -1.54 -6.75 -7.87
CA GLY A 34 -0.22 -6.23 -8.25
C GLY A 34 0.66 -7.26 -8.97
N SER A 35 1.85 -6.82 -9.41
CA SER A 35 2.75 -7.65 -10.22
C SER A 35 3.16 -8.95 -9.51
N THR A 36 3.27 -10.04 -10.28
CA THR A 36 3.83 -11.29 -9.76
C THR A 36 5.32 -11.13 -9.46
N LYS A 37 5.86 -11.94 -8.54
CA LYS A 37 7.30 -11.96 -8.25
C LYS A 37 8.14 -12.22 -9.48
N GLU A 38 7.68 -13.09 -10.38
CA GLU A 38 8.36 -13.37 -11.65
C GLU A 38 8.44 -12.13 -12.55
N ASN A 39 7.31 -11.45 -12.78
CA ASN A 39 7.28 -10.25 -13.61
C ASN A 39 8.11 -9.11 -13.01
N ALA A 40 8.00 -8.90 -11.70
CA ALA A 40 8.78 -7.90 -11.00
C ALA A 40 10.29 -8.21 -11.04
N THR A 41 10.67 -9.49 -10.89
CA THR A 41 12.07 -9.92 -10.98
C THR A 41 12.61 -9.74 -12.40
N ALA A 42 11.85 -10.08 -13.43
CA ALA A 42 12.26 -9.88 -14.82
C ALA A 42 12.51 -8.39 -15.12
N ALA A 43 11.59 -7.51 -14.70
CA ALA A 43 11.76 -6.07 -14.85
C ALA A 43 12.95 -5.52 -14.04
N ALA A 44 13.15 -6.03 -12.82
CA ALA A 44 14.28 -5.64 -11.98
C ALA A 44 15.62 -6.12 -12.55
N THR A 45 15.68 -7.32 -13.12
CA THR A 45 16.89 -7.85 -13.78
C THR A 45 17.23 -7.02 -15.00
N ASP A 46 16.24 -6.68 -15.82
CA ASP A 46 16.43 -5.77 -16.96
C ASP A 46 16.97 -4.42 -16.49
N PHE A 47 16.35 -3.82 -15.46
CA PHE A 47 16.83 -2.56 -14.89
C PHE A 47 18.28 -2.63 -14.38
N VAL A 48 18.62 -3.67 -13.60
CA VAL A 48 19.97 -3.86 -13.04
C VAL A 48 21.00 -4.04 -14.15
N SER A 49 20.66 -4.77 -15.23
CA SER A 49 21.55 -4.98 -16.38
C SER A 49 21.90 -3.68 -17.14
N HIS A 50 21.07 -2.65 -17.01
CA HIS A 50 21.28 -1.34 -17.62
C HIS A 50 21.93 -0.32 -16.68
N LEU A 51 22.23 -0.69 -15.43
CA LEU A 51 22.92 0.20 -14.50
C LEU A 51 24.35 0.45 -14.96
N THR A 52 24.68 1.72 -15.13
CA THR A 52 26.02 2.19 -15.48
C THR A 52 26.49 3.24 -14.49
N ARG A 53 27.81 3.43 -14.42
CA ARG A 53 28.39 4.47 -13.55
C ARG A 53 28.21 5.82 -14.21
N HIS A 54 27.57 6.76 -13.51
CA HIS A 54 27.37 8.12 -14.01
C HIS A 54 28.68 8.91 -14.19
N ASN A 55 29.76 8.53 -13.50
CA ASN A 55 31.09 9.13 -13.62
C ASN A 55 32.18 8.09 -13.30
N GLU A 56 32.53 7.28 -14.29
CA GLU A 56 33.41 6.11 -14.10
C GLU A 56 34.81 6.48 -13.62
N ASP A 57 35.42 7.55 -14.15
CA ASP A 57 36.79 7.95 -13.81
C ASP A 57 36.92 8.38 -12.35
N ALA A 58 35.92 9.13 -11.84
CA ALA A 58 35.89 9.51 -10.43
C ALA A 58 35.70 8.29 -9.53
N VAL A 59 34.86 7.32 -9.94
CA VAL A 59 34.63 6.08 -9.19
C VAL A 59 35.87 5.20 -9.19
N LYS A 60 36.56 5.05 -10.32
CA LYS A 60 37.85 4.35 -10.41
C LYS A 60 38.88 4.96 -9.48
N THR A 61 39.00 6.28 -9.48
CA THR A 61 39.92 7.02 -8.59
C THR A 61 39.57 6.81 -7.11
N ALA A 62 38.28 6.86 -6.76
CA ALA A 62 37.83 6.70 -5.38
C ALA A 62 37.97 5.26 -4.86
N CYS A 63 37.73 4.26 -5.70
CA CYS A 63 37.86 2.85 -5.34
C CYS A 63 39.32 2.35 -5.38
N GLY A 64 40.19 3.01 -6.14
CA GLY A 64 41.59 2.62 -6.31
C GLY A 64 41.73 1.17 -6.77
N ASP A 65 42.67 0.44 -6.18
CA ASP A 65 42.98 -0.96 -6.51
C ASP A 65 41.80 -1.93 -6.31
N ASN A 66 40.77 -1.54 -5.55
CA ASN A 66 39.59 -2.38 -5.33
C ASN A 66 38.53 -2.27 -6.43
N PHE A 67 38.68 -1.34 -7.37
CA PHE A 67 37.63 -1.06 -8.36
C PHE A 67 37.18 -2.31 -9.12
N ASP A 68 38.12 -3.09 -9.65
CA ASP A 68 37.80 -4.28 -10.45
C ASP A 68 37.15 -5.38 -9.61
N ALA A 69 37.62 -5.59 -8.37
CA ALA A 69 37.03 -6.55 -7.44
C ALA A 69 35.59 -6.18 -7.07
N ILE A 70 35.33 -4.89 -6.82
CA ILE A 70 33.97 -4.39 -6.55
C ILE A 70 33.09 -4.53 -7.78
N ALA A 71 33.60 -4.21 -8.97
CA ALA A 71 32.87 -4.33 -10.23
C ALA A 71 32.45 -5.79 -10.51
N ALA A 72 33.39 -6.73 -10.32
CA ALA A 72 33.12 -8.16 -10.46
C ALA A 72 32.09 -8.63 -9.42
N ALA A 73 32.27 -8.29 -8.15
CA ALA A 73 31.32 -8.65 -7.09
C ALA A 73 29.91 -8.10 -7.34
N PHE A 74 29.79 -6.87 -7.86
CA PHE A 74 28.50 -6.31 -8.25
C PHE A 74 27.84 -7.13 -9.37
N SER A 75 28.61 -7.48 -10.40
CA SER A 75 28.13 -8.31 -11.51
C SER A 75 27.68 -9.69 -11.02
N ASP A 76 28.45 -10.33 -10.13
CA ASP A 76 28.11 -11.64 -9.55
C ASP A 76 26.85 -11.60 -8.69
N GLN A 77 26.56 -10.45 -8.07
CA GLN A 77 25.38 -10.24 -7.23
C GLN A 77 24.17 -9.67 -7.98
N ALA A 78 24.28 -9.42 -9.29
CA ALA A 78 23.24 -8.72 -10.06
C ALA A 78 21.85 -9.38 -9.94
N GLN A 79 21.78 -10.72 -9.99
CA GLN A 79 20.53 -11.45 -9.83
C GLN A 79 19.93 -11.29 -8.42
N THR A 80 20.76 -11.40 -7.38
CA THR A 80 20.32 -11.18 -5.99
C THR A 80 19.85 -9.75 -5.75
N ILE A 81 20.50 -8.76 -6.38
CA ILE A 81 20.06 -7.37 -6.34
C ILE A 81 18.69 -7.23 -7.00
N ALA A 82 18.48 -7.84 -8.18
CA ALA A 82 17.21 -7.80 -8.90
C ALA A 82 16.06 -8.42 -8.08
N GLU A 83 16.27 -9.57 -7.44
CA GLU A 83 15.27 -10.23 -6.59
C GLU A 83 14.87 -9.35 -5.40
N LYS A 84 15.86 -8.73 -4.73
CA LYS A 84 15.57 -7.80 -3.62
C LYS A 84 14.85 -6.55 -4.06
N LEU A 85 15.18 -6.02 -5.24
CA LEU A 85 14.50 -4.86 -5.82
C LEU A 85 13.04 -5.22 -6.18
N ALA A 86 12.81 -6.39 -6.75
CA ALA A 86 11.47 -6.88 -7.06
C ALA A 86 10.60 -7.03 -5.81
N ASP A 87 11.14 -7.62 -4.74
CA ASP A 87 10.44 -7.73 -3.46
C ASP A 87 10.11 -6.34 -2.88
N ALA A 88 11.06 -5.39 -2.91
CA ALA A 88 10.86 -4.04 -2.43
C ALA A 88 9.78 -3.26 -3.22
N VAL A 89 9.73 -3.44 -4.55
CA VAL A 89 8.69 -2.83 -5.40
C VAL A 89 7.32 -3.39 -5.10
N ILE A 90 7.20 -4.72 -4.96
CA ILE A 90 5.94 -5.38 -4.62
C ILE A 90 5.46 -4.94 -3.23
N ASP A 91 6.35 -4.86 -2.25
CA ASP A 91 6.00 -4.41 -0.90
C ASP A 91 5.53 -2.96 -0.88
N ALA A 92 6.17 -2.08 -1.66
CA ALA A 92 5.76 -0.68 -1.79
C ALA A 92 4.37 -0.54 -2.44
N ASP A 93 4.12 -1.25 -3.54
CA ASP A 93 2.82 -1.25 -4.24
C ASP A 93 1.70 -1.80 -3.35
N ARG A 94 1.98 -2.89 -2.64
CA ARG A 94 1.06 -3.47 -1.67
C ARG A 94 0.77 -2.50 -0.52
N ALA A 95 1.78 -1.81 0.02
CA ALA A 95 1.60 -0.83 1.09
C ALA A 95 0.77 0.38 0.63
N GLU A 96 0.94 0.84 -0.61
CA GLU A 96 0.09 1.88 -1.19
C GLU A 96 -1.38 1.44 -1.26
N THR A 97 -1.62 0.22 -1.75
CA THR A 97 -2.97 -0.36 -1.80
C THR A 97 -3.56 -0.53 -0.40
N GLU A 98 -2.77 -0.98 0.58
CA GLU A 98 -3.19 -1.10 1.98
C GLU A 98 -3.62 0.27 2.55
N SER A 99 -2.88 1.34 2.24
CA SER A 99 -3.22 2.71 2.65
C SER A 99 -4.55 3.18 2.05
N GLN A 100 -4.86 2.80 0.82
CA GLN A 100 -6.16 3.10 0.20
C GLN A 100 -7.31 2.35 0.90
N VAL A 101 -7.11 1.06 1.23
CA VAL A 101 -8.08 0.27 2.02
C VAL A 101 -8.28 0.90 3.40
N GLN A 102 -7.20 1.26 4.08
CA GLN A 102 -7.25 1.92 5.39
C GLN A 102 -8.04 3.22 5.31
N THR A 103 -7.75 4.07 4.32
CA THR A 103 -8.48 5.31 4.06
C THR A 103 -9.98 5.05 3.88
N TYR A 104 -10.34 4.02 3.11
CA TYR A 104 -11.74 3.65 2.92
C TYR A 104 -12.42 3.27 4.24
N VAL A 105 -11.83 2.35 5.02
CA VAL A 105 -12.45 1.87 6.27
C VAL A 105 -12.49 2.94 7.38
N ASP A 106 -11.53 3.86 7.39
CA ASP A 106 -11.52 4.99 8.33
C ASP A 106 -12.66 5.98 8.07
N ASN A 107 -13.05 6.13 6.81
CA ASN A 107 -14.15 7.00 6.40
C ASN A 107 -15.53 6.31 6.44
N LEU A 108 -15.61 5.04 6.87
CA LEU A 108 -16.89 4.41 7.17
C LEU A 108 -17.54 5.08 8.39
N GLN A 109 -18.83 5.39 8.25
CA GLN A 109 -19.66 5.93 9.30
C GLN A 109 -20.99 5.16 9.37
N TYR A 110 -21.54 5.07 10.58
CA TYR A 110 -22.85 4.46 10.77
C TYR A 110 -23.94 5.46 10.40
N LYS A 111 -24.69 5.20 9.30
CA LYS A 111 -25.85 6.00 8.91
C LYS A 111 -26.96 5.81 9.94
N HIS A 112 -27.35 6.88 10.63
CA HIS A 112 -28.61 6.90 11.37
C HIS A 112 -29.70 7.27 10.37
N SER A 113 -30.71 6.42 10.18
CA SER A 113 -31.77 6.54 9.17
C SER A 113 -32.74 7.73 9.38
N ILE A 114 -32.32 8.83 10.00
CA ILE A 114 -33.13 10.03 10.30
C ILE A 114 -32.41 11.33 9.91
N ASP A 115 -31.51 11.29 8.92
CA ASP A 115 -31.08 12.52 8.26
C ASP A 115 -30.71 12.21 6.81
N ASP A 116 -31.73 12.15 5.96
CA ASP A 116 -31.57 12.04 4.51
C ASP A 116 -31.44 13.42 3.84
N GLY A 117 -31.15 14.52 4.56
CA GLY A 117 -30.92 15.82 3.93
C GLY A 117 -32.05 16.30 3.00
N LEU A 118 -33.23 15.67 3.07
CA LEU A 118 -34.43 16.03 2.33
C LEU A 118 -35.31 16.83 3.28
N ASN A 119 -34.91 18.09 3.51
CA ASN A 119 -35.88 19.13 3.75
C ASN A 119 -36.58 19.37 2.39
N VAL A 120 -37.43 18.43 1.98
CA VAL A 120 -38.40 18.71 0.92
C VAL A 120 -39.48 19.54 1.58
N ASP A 121 -39.37 20.85 1.40
CA ASP A 121 -40.46 21.79 1.65
C ASP A 121 -41.74 21.19 1.08
N SER A 122 -42.66 20.82 1.97
CA SER A 122 -44.01 20.44 1.54
C SER A 122 -44.67 21.70 1.00
N PRO A 123 -45.03 21.79 -0.30
CA PRO A 123 -45.87 22.87 -0.74
C PRO A 123 -47.24 22.67 -0.08
N THR A 124 -47.61 23.64 0.75
CA THR A 124 -48.92 23.80 1.35
C THR A 124 -50.00 23.68 0.28
N LEU A 125 -50.75 22.59 0.27
CA LEU A 125 -52.03 22.50 -0.43
C LEU A 125 -53.06 23.28 0.40
N THR A 126 -53.22 24.56 0.09
CA THR A 126 -54.46 25.28 0.43
C THR A 126 -55.47 25.04 -0.69
N ALA A 127 -56.63 24.54 -0.26
CA ALA A 127 -57.85 24.31 -1.05
C ALA A 127 -58.40 25.59 -1.70
#